data_AF-A0A971TF52-F1
#
_entry.id   AF-A0A971TF52-F1
#
_cell.length_a   1.000
_cell.length_b   1.000
_cell.length_c   1.000
_cell.angle_alpha   90.00
_cell.angle_beta   90.00
_cell.angle_gamma   90.00
#
_symmetry.space_group_name_H-M   'P 1'
#
loop_
_entity.id
_entity.type
_entity.pdbx_description
1 polymer ?
#
loop_
_entity_poly.entity_id
_entity_poly.type
_entity_poly.pdbx_seq_one_letter_code
_entity_poly.pdbx_strand_id
1 'polypeptide(L)'
;MLLRDEVQFMVAPGAEGELGIMKNHAPLVAALDIGVLRYNNTSGTQKKMALSGGFMEVIDNVARVLAETAEHGEDIDILRAKAAKERAERRLQAREDTLNLARAEMALKRAISRLKAAEAL
;
A
#
# COMPACT_ATOMS: atom_id res chain seq x y z
N MET A 1 1.99 15.27 6.48
CA MET A 1 2.71 14.07 6.94
C MET A 1 1.71 13.19 7.68
N LEU A 2 1.54 11.94 7.27
CA LEU A 2 0.53 11.04 7.88
C LEU A 2 1.07 10.31 9.12
N LEU A 3 2.29 9.77 9.04
CA LEU A 3 2.92 8.98 10.10
C LEU A 3 4.41 9.34 10.21
N ARG A 4 4.91 9.43 11.45
CA ARG A 4 6.34 9.39 11.79
C ARG A 4 6.50 8.43 12.96
N ASP A 5 7.27 7.37 12.79
CA ASP A 5 7.44 6.37 13.85
C ASP A 5 8.83 5.72 13.78
N GLU A 6 9.29 5.19 14.91
CA GLU A 6 10.45 4.32 14.96
C GLU A 6 9.99 2.87 14.76
N VAL A 7 10.63 2.16 13.83
CA VAL A 7 10.23 0.81 13.44
C VAL A 7 11.42 -0.13 13.50
N GLN A 8 11.18 -1.38 13.86
CA GLN A 8 12.20 -2.43 13.86
C GLN A 8 12.46 -2.95 12.44
N PHE A 9 11.40 -3.00 11.64
CA PHE A 9 11.37 -3.57 10.31
C PHE A 9 10.14 -3.06 9.56
N MET A 10 10.26 -2.91 8.24
CA MET A 10 9.12 -2.67 7.36
C MET A 10 9.23 -3.44 6.05
N VAL A 11 8.08 -3.75 5.45
CA VAL A 11 7.94 -4.27 4.09
C VAL A 11 7.10 -3.31 3.28
N ALA A 12 7.64 -2.83 2.16
CA ALA A 12 6.94 -1.97 1.22
C ALA A 12 6.64 -2.72 -0.10
N PRO A 13 5.51 -2.42 -0.77
CA PRO A 13 5.19 -2.97 -2.08
C PRO A 13 5.97 -2.21 -3.16
N GLY A 14 7.18 -2.65 -3.48
CA GLY A 14 7.97 -2.10 -4.59
C GLY A 14 7.39 -2.47 -5.96
N ALA A 15 7.71 -1.67 -6.98
CA ALA A 15 7.25 -1.91 -8.36
C ALA A 15 7.72 -3.25 -8.94
N GLU A 16 8.85 -3.78 -8.46
CA GLU A 16 9.45 -5.05 -8.90
C GLU A 16 9.28 -6.19 -7.88
N GLY A 17 8.54 -5.96 -6.80
CA GLY A 17 8.36 -6.93 -5.72
C GLY A 17 8.36 -6.30 -4.34
N GLU A 18 8.23 -7.12 -3.30
CA GLU A 18 8.27 -6.63 -1.92
C GLU A 18 9.70 -6.25 -1.48
N LEU A 19 9.83 -5.12 -0.80
CA LEU A 19 11.10 -4.59 -0.29
C LEU A 19 11.09 -4.62 1.24
N GLY A 20 11.96 -5.43 1.84
CA GLY A 20 12.17 -5.47 3.28
C GLY A 20 13.26 -4.50 3.72
N ILE A 21 12.92 -3.54 4.58
CA ILE A 21 13.85 -2.54 5.11
C ILE A 21 14.07 -2.78 6.60
N MET A 22 15.33 -3.00 6.96
CA MET A 22 15.81 -3.11 8.34
C MET A 22 16.68 -1.91 8.71
N LYS A 23 17.03 -1.81 10.00
CA LYS A 23 18.05 -0.88 10.47
C LYS A 23 19.35 -1.02 9.66
N ASN A 24 19.95 0.11 9.31
CA ASN A 24 21.18 0.23 8.52
C ASN A 24 21.09 -0.39 7.11
N HIS A 25 19.88 -0.43 6.53
CA HIS A 25 19.73 -0.79 5.13
C HIS A 25 20.53 0.19 4.24
N ALA A 26 21.13 -0.33 3.16
CA ALA A 26 21.85 0.48 2.19
C ALA A 26 20.95 1.58 1.58
N PRO A 27 21.51 2.74 1.20
CA PRO A 27 20.73 3.78 0.55
C PRO A 27 19.99 3.26 -0.69
N LEU A 28 18.71 3.61 -0.82
CA LEU A 28 17.82 3.09 -1.86
C LEU A 28 16.79 4.14 -2.24
N VAL A 29 16.51 4.25 -3.54
CA VAL A 29 15.30 4.92 -4.05
C VAL A 29 14.53 3.90 -4.88
N ALA A 30 13.24 3.73 -4.58
CA ALA A 30 12.40 2.75 -5.25
C ALA A 30 11.01 3.31 -5.55
N ALA A 31 10.46 2.95 -6.72
CA ALA A 31 9.05 3.14 -7.02
C ALA A 31 8.20 2.12 -6.24
N LEU A 32 7.05 2.56 -5.75
CA LEU A 32 6.08 1.75 -5.04
C LEU A 32 4.85 1.48 -5.90
N ASP A 33 4.34 0.27 -5.80
CA ASP A 33 3.09 -0.16 -6.42
C ASP A 33 1.91 -0.02 -5.45
N ILE A 34 0.69 -0.15 -5.97
CA ILE A 34 -0.52 -0.28 -5.15
C ILE A 34 -0.43 -1.57 -4.34
N GLY A 35 -0.41 -1.46 -3.02
CA GLY A 35 -0.24 -2.61 -2.14
C GLY A 35 -0.26 -2.26 -0.67
N VAL A 36 0.11 -3.22 0.17
CA VAL A 36 0.10 -3.07 1.63
C VAL A 36 1.51 -2.88 2.13
N LEU A 37 1.78 -1.76 2.78
CA LEU A 37 2.98 -1.55 3.58
C LEU A 37 2.74 -2.16 4.97
N ARG A 38 3.67 -2.97 5.43
CA ARG A 38 3.64 -3.62 6.75
C ARG A 38 4.84 -3.15 7.55
N TYR A 39 4.68 -2.84 8.83
CA TYR A 39 5.81 -2.48 9.68
C TYR A 39 5.60 -2.96 11.11
N ASN A 40 6.69 -3.24 11.81
CA ASN A 40 6.67 -3.53 13.23
C ASN A 40 7.15 -2.28 13.98
N ASN A 41 6.30 -1.73 14.84
CA ASN A 41 6.69 -0.62 15.71
C ASN A 41 7.72 -1.09 16.78
N THR A 42 8.16 -0.18 17.63
CA THR A 42 9.14 -0.50 18.70
C THR A 42 8.66 -1.55 19.69
N SER A 43 7.34 -1.70 19.91
CA SER A 43 6.75 -2.76 20.75
C SER A 43 6.63 -4.12 20.05
N GLY A 44 7.06 -4.24 18.78
CA GLY A 44 6.92 -5.45 17.98
C GLY A 44 5.50 -5.69 17.46
N THR A 45 4.58 -4.75 17.66
CA THR A 45 3.23 -4.82 17.11
C THR A 45 3.26 -4.53 15.62
N GLN A 46 2.77 -5.49 14.83
CA GLN A 46 2.66 -5.30 13.39
C GLN A 46 1.49 -4.37 13.05
N LYS A 47 1.77 -3.39 12.21
CA LYS A 47 0.81 -2.43 11.65
C LYS A 47 0.80 -2.56 10.13
N LYS A 48 -0.34 -2.26 9.52
CA LYS A 48 -0.57 -2.33 8.07
C LYS A 48 -1.09 -0.98 7.57
N MET A 49 -0.66 -0.59 6.37
CA MET A 49 -1.17 0.56 5.65
C MET A 49 -1.45 0.21 4.20
N ALA A 50 -2.61 0.61 3.68
CA ALA A 50 -2.90 0.51 2.25
C ALA A 50 -2.29 1.70 1.52
N LEU A 51 -1.45 1.44 0.51
CA LEU A 51 -0.85 2.44 -0.37
C LEU A 51 -1.44 2.34 -1.77
N SER A 52 -1.55 3.48 -2.45
CA SER A 52 -1.94 3.53 -3.87
C SER A 52 -0.76 3.70 -4.85
N GLY A 53 0.45 3.38 -4.41
CA GLY A 53 1.70 3.63 -5.14
C GLY A 53 2.41 4.89 -4.64
N GLY A 54 3.53 5.23 -5.30
CA GLY A 54 4.37 6.38 -4.95
C GLY A 54 5.85 6.04 -5.01
N PHE A 55 6.64 6.60 -4.09
CA PHE A 55 8.08 6.37 -4.02
C PHE A 55 8.54 6.16 -2.58
N MET A 56 9.65 5.46 -2.42
CA MET A 56 10.35 5.30 -1.15
C MET A 56 11.81 5.69 -1.30
N GLU A 57 12.34 6.39 -0.31
CA GLU A 57 13.76 6.69 -0.15
C GLU A 57 14.24 6.09 1.18
N VAL A 58 15.41 5.49 1.18
CA VAL A 58 16.14 5.10 2.39
C VAL A 58 17.48 5.82 2.38
N ILE A 59 17.72 6.67 3.36
CA ILE A 59 18.99 7.39 3.54
C ILE A 59 19.20 7.70 5.02
N ASP A 60 20.45 7.65 5.49
CA ASP A 60 20.82 7.95 6.88
C ASP A 60 19.98 7.21 7.93
N ASN A 61 19.70 5.92 7.67
CA ASN A 61 18.86 5.06 8.51
C ASN A 61 17.41 5.57 8.69
N VAL A 62 16.90 6.34 7.72
CA VAL A 62 15.51 6.81 7.66
C VAL A 62 14.88 6.35 6.35
N ALA A 63 13.76 5.63 6.47
CA ALA A 63 12.90 5.31 5.33
C ALA A 63 11.78 6.35 5.20
N ARG A 64 11.70 7.04 4.07
CA ARG A 64 10.66 8.01 3.73
C ARG A 64 9.78 7.44 2.63
N VAL A 65 8.48 7.34 2.90
CA VAL A 65 7.49 6.88 1.93
C VAL A 65 6.64 8.06 1.49
N LEU A 66 6.72 8.39 0.20
CA LEU A 66 5.91 9.39 -0.47
C LEU A 66 4.84 8.67 -1.30
N ALA A 67 3.73 8.34 -0.66
CA ALA A 67 2.60 7.69 -1.32
C ALA A 67 1.59 8.72 -1.86
N GLU A 68 0.92 8.38 -2.97
CA GLU A 68 -0.20 9.20 -3.49
C GLU A 68 -1.37 9.24 -2.50
N THR A 69 -1.72 8.07 -1.95
CA THR A 69 -2.64 7.93 -0.82
C THR A 69 -2.14 6.84 0.11
N ALA A 70 -2.40 7.02 1.40
CA ALA A 70 -2.07 6.06 2.45
C ALA A 70 -3.18 6.07 3.52
N GLU A 71 -3.60 4.90 3.98
CA GLU A 71 -4.65 4.71 4.99
C GLU A 71 -4.23 3.61 5.96
N HIS A 72 -4.39 3.83 7.26
CA HIS A 72 -4.13 2.78 8.25
C HIS A 72 -5.15 1.66 8.11
N GLY A 73 -4.71 0.41 8.22
CA GLY A 73 -5.60 -0.75 8.12
C GLY A 73 -6.81 -0.69 9.06
N GLU A 74 -6.60 -0.17 10.26
CA GLU A 74 -7.64 0.00 11.30
C GLU A 74 -8.67 1.09 11.00
N ASP A 75 -8.35 2.05 10.13
CA ASP A 75 -9.24 3.16 9.75
C ASP A 75 -10.08 2.85 8.50
N ILE A 76 -9.83 1.71 7.84
CA ILE A 76 -10.47 1.37 6.57
C ILE A 76 -11.93 0.95 6.78
N ASP A 77 -12.83 1.70 6.13
CA ASP A 77 -14.23 1.26 5.97
C ASP A 77 -14.32 0.06 5.02
N ILE A 78 -14.47 -1.12 5.61
CA ILE A 78 -14.55 -2.41 4.92
C ILE A 78 -15.74 -2.46 3.95
N LEU A 79 -16.90 -1.92 4.34
CA LEU A 79 -18.11 -1.94 3.49
C LEU A 79 -17.89 -1.09 2.24
N ARG A 80 -17.33 0.11 2.42
CA ARG A 80 -16.99 0.99 1.31
C ARG A 80 -15.92 0.39 0.41
N ALA A 81 -14.91 -0.28 0.96
CA ALA A 81 -13.87 -0.96 0.21
C ALA A 81 -14.43 -2.15 -0.61
N LYS A 82 -15.32 -2.97 -0.03
CA LYS A 82 -16.03 -4.05 -0.74
C LYS A 82 -16.88 -3.52 -1.89
N ALA A 83 -17.66 -2.47 -1.66
CA ALA A 83 -18.47 -1.86 -2.70
C ALA A 83 -17.60 -1.26 -3.83
N ALA A 84 -16.42 -0.71 -3.50
CA ALA A 84 -15.48 -0.22 -4.50
C ALA A 84 -14.88 -1.35 -5.34
N LYS A 85 -14.53 -2.49 -4.72
CA LYS A 85 -14.08 -3.70 -5.40
C LYS A 85 -15.13 -4.18 -6.41
N GLU A 86 -16.36 -4.35 -5.96
CA GLU A 86 -17.45 -4.85 -6.80
C GLU A 86 -17.73 -3.92 -8.00
N ARG A 87 -17.74 -2.59 -7.78
CA ARG A 87 -17.88 -1.62 -8.89
C ARG A 87 -16.76 -1.73 -9.91
N ALA A 88 -15.52 -1.93 -9.46
CA ALA A 88 -14.38 -2.09 -10.35
C ALA A 88 -14.44 -3.39 -11.14
N GLU A 89 -14.84 -4.50 -10.51
CA GLU A 89 -15.04 -5.80 -11.17
C GLU A 89 -16.11 -5.73 -12.25
N ARG A 90 -17.27 -5.11 -11.96
CA ARG A 90 -18.33 -4.93 -12.96
C ARG A 90 -17.85 -4.12 -14.18
N ARG A 91 -17.02 -3.08 -13.97
CA ARG A 91 -16.44 -2.28 -15.06
C ARG A 91 -15.50 -3.11 -15.94
N LEU A 92 -14.69 -3.98 -15.34
CA LEU A 92 -13.81 -4.89 -16.09
C LEU A 92 -14.59 -5.90 -16.91
N GLN A 93 -15.71 -6.40 -16.37
CA GLN A 93 -16.58 -7.34 -17.09
C GLN A 93 -17.31 -6.71 -18.27
N ALA A 94 -17.69 -5.43 -18.16
CA ALA A 94 -18.38 -4.71 -19.23
C ALA A 94 -17.51 -4.49 -20.49
N ARG A 95 -16.17 -4.62 -20.39
CA ARG A 95 -15.20 -4.46 -21.50
C ARG A 95 -15.41 -3.19 -22.34
N GLU A 96 -15.90 -2.11 -21.72
CA GLU A 96 -15.91 -0.79 -22.34
C GLU A 96 -14.47 -0.30 -22.51
N ASP A 97 -14.14 0.22 -23.70
CA ASP A 97 -12.91 0.93 -24.12
C ASP A 97 -11.59 0.69 -23.36
N THR A 98 -10.49 0.54 -24.08
CA THR A 98 -9.15 0.22 -23.54
C THR A 98 -8.68 1.12 -22.39
N LEU A 99 -8.98 2.42 -22.44
CA LEU A 99 -8.63 3.38 -21.38
C LEU A 99 -9.43 3.18 -20.08
N ASN A 100 -10.66 2.67 -20.19
CA ASN A 100 -11.50 2.35 -19.04
C ASN A 100 -11.04 1.07 -18.34
N LEU A 101 -10.44 0.12 -19.08
CA LEU A 101 -9.89 -1.11 -18.52
C LEU A 101 -8.74 -0.83 -17.54
N ALA A 102 -7.68 -0.13 -17.96
CA ALA A 102 -6.53 0.15 -17.10
C ALA A 102 -6.93 0.91 -15.81
N ARG A 103 -7.86 1.86 -15.94
CA ARG A 103 -8.41 2.60 -14.78
C ARG A 103 -9.20 1.70 -13.84
N ALA A 104 -10.00 0.78 -14.39
CA ALA A 104 -10.76 -0.18 -13.61
C ALA A 104 -9.84 -1.19 -12.90
N GLU A 105 -8.76 -1.64 -13.55
CA GLU A 105 -7.75 -2.53 -12.94
C GLU A 105 -7.05 -1.84 -11.75
N MET A 106 -6.60 -0.60 -11.91
CA MET A 106 -6.00 0.17 -10.81
C MET A 106 -7.00 0.40 -9.68
N ALA A 107 -8.28 0.68 -9.99
CA ALA A 107 -9.31 0.85 -8.99
C ALA A 107 -9.58 -0.45 -8.22
N LEU A 108 -9.60 -1.58 -8.91
CA LEU A 108 -9.72 -2.90 -8.31
C LEU A 108 -8.54 -3.20 -7.38
N LYS A 109 -7.31 -2.96 -7.86
CA LYS A 109 -6.08 -3.20 -7.09
C LYS A 109 -6.05 -2.36 -5.80
N ARG A 110 -6.46 -1.09 -5.87
CA ARG A 110 -6.59 -0.23 -4.67
C ARG A 110 -7.63 -0.76 -3.69
N ALA A 111 -8.80 -1.17 -4.18
CA ALA A 111 -9.85 -1.72 -3.32
C ALA A 111 -9.40 -3.02 -2.63
N ILE A 112 -8.73 -3.90 -3.35
CA ILE A 112 -8.14 -5.13 -2.80
C ILE A 112 -7.07 -4.79 -1.76
N SER A 113 -6.17 -3.84 -2.05
CA SER A 113 -5.14 -3.40 -1.10
C SER A 113 -5.73 -2.92 0.22
N ARG A 114 -6.80 -2.10 0.15
CA ARG A 114 -7.52 -1.62 1.34
C ARG A 114 -8.11 -2.77 2.14
N LEU A 115 -8.76 -3.73 1.49
CA LEU A 115 -9.29 -4.91 2.17
C LEU A 115 -8.19 -5.75 2.85
N LYS A 116 -7.07 -6.00 2.15
CA LYS A 116 -5.92 -6.72 2.71
C LYS A 116 -5.27 -6.01 3.90
N ALA A 117 -5.24 -4.67 3.88
CA ALA A 117 -4.73 -3.89 5.00
C ALA A 117 -5.67 -3.93 6.22
N ALA A 118 -6.99 -4.00 5.99
CA ALA A 118 -8.02 -4.08 7.03
C ALA A 118 -8.19 -5.47 7.64
N GLU A 119 -7.75 -6.53 6.96
CA GLU A 119 -7.80 -7.89 7.49
C GLU A 119 -6.98 -8.01 8.78
N ALA A 120 -7.64 -8.56 9.82
CA ALA A 120 -7.02 -8.89 11.10
C ALA A 120 -5.86 -9.89 10.89
N LEU A 121 -4.87 -9.82 11.78
CA LEU A 121 -3.77 -10.77 11.84
C LEU A 121 -4.21 -12.09 12.47
#